data_AF-A0A6C0BE79-F1
#
_entry.id   AF-A0A6C0BE79-F1
#
_cell.length_a   1.000
_cell.length_b   1.000
_cell.length_c   1.000
_cell.angle_alpha   90.00
_cell.angle_beta   90.00
_cell.angle_gamma   90.00
#
_symmetry.space_group_name_H-M   'P 1'
#
loop_
_entity.id
_entity.type
_entity.pdbx_description
1 polymer ?
#
loop_
_entity_poly.entity_id
_entity_poly.type
_entity_poly.pdbx_seq_one_letter_code
_entity_poly.pdbx_strand_id
1 'polypeptide(L)'
;MSKELVVKFNSVIMGMITHITDYYEDSHLATVKLILYDVIEKMPEELISYFMLNIYRNDTYRENILAQNDTFFLNEDFGNLTCGDKDKVSKLFEFKQLWTKIDETTKNFIKKSMCALIKLTQKYIMTL
;
A
#
# COMPACT_ATOMS: atom_id res chain seq x y z
N MET A 1 8.98 7.67 -20.21
CA MET A 1 8.32 6.38 -19.85
C MET A 1 8.33 6.17 -18.34
N SER A 2 9.49 6.21 -17.67
CA SER A 2 9.62 6.10 -16.20
C SER A 2 8.77 7.11 -15.42
N LYS A 3 8.82 8.40 -15.77
CA LYS A 3 8.02 9.47 -15.11
C LYS A 3 6.50 9.23 -15.19
N GLU A 4 6.00 8.69 -16.31
CA GLU A 4 4.57 8.39 -16.46
C GLU A 4 4.13 7.24 -15.55
N LEU A 5 5.01 6.25 -15.36
CA LEU A 5 4.76 5.14 -14.45
C LEU A 5 4.76 5.60 -12.99
N VAL A 6 5.63 6.55 -12.62
CA VAL A 6 5.63 7.18 -11.30
C VAL A 6 4.30 7.91 -11.05
N VAL A 7 3.83 8.72 -12.00
CA VAL A 7 2.54 9.41 -11.89
C VAL A 7 1.40 8.41 -11.72
N LYS A 8 1.34 7.36 -12.54
CA LYS A 8 0.33 6.29 -12.43
C LYS A 8 0.39 5.58 -11.08
N PHE A 9 1.58 5.28 -10.58
CA PHE A 9 1.78 4.65 -9.28
C PHE A 9 1.22 5.53 -8.16
N ASN A 10 1.57 6.82 -8.16
CA ASN A 10 1.09 7.79 -7.18
C ASN A 10 -0.43 7.99 -7.27
N SER A 11 -1.01 7.98 -8.47
CA SER A 11 -2.47 8.03 -8.66
C SER A 11 -3.18 6.82 -8.07
N VAL A 12 -2.61 5.62 -8.17
CA VAL A 12 -3.19 4.41 -7.55
C VAL A 12 -3.14 4.51 -6.02
N ILE A 13 -2.03 4.96 -5.44
CA ILE A 13 -1.93 5.18 -3.99
C ILE A 13 -2.95 6.22 -3.51
N MET A 14 -3.02 7.37 -4.20
CA MET A 14 -3.96 8.43 -3.83
C MET A 14 -5.41 8.02 -4.01
N GLY A 15 -5.74 7.28 -5.07
CA GLY A 15 -7.07 6.72 -5.27
C GLY A 15 -7.45 5.74 -4.17
N MET A 16 -6.49 4.90 -3.75
CA MET A 16 -6.68 3.95 -2.66
C MET A 16 -6.96 4.65 -1.33
N ILE A 17 -6.08 5.55 -0.90
CA ILE A 17 -6.26 6.25 0.39
C ILE A 17 -7.49 7.15 0.39
N THR A 18 -7.81 7.78 -0.74
CA THR A 18 -9.02 8.60 -0.89
C THR A 18 -10.27 7.76 -0.71
N HIS A 19 -10.36 6.61 -1.39
CA HIS A 19 -11.52 5.72 -1.26
C HIS A 19 -11.72 5.23 0.19
N ILE A 20 -10.64 4.85 0.88
CA ILE A 20 -10.75 4.39 2.28
C ILE A 20 -11.12 5.56 3.20
N THR A 21 -10.51 6.72 3.03
CA THR A 21 -10.80 7.90 3.88
C THR A 21 -12.25 8.36 3.72
N ASP A 22 -12.72 8.47 2.47
CA ASP A 22 -14.05 9.00 2.17
C ASP A 22 -15.16 8.03 2.59
N TYR A 23 -14.88 6.71 2.61
CA TYR A 23 -15.87 5.69 2.97
C TYR A 23 -15.95 5.41 4.48
N TYR A 24 -14.81 5.49 5.19
CA TYR A 24 -14.74 5.15 6.62
C TYR A 24 -14.63 6.36 7.56
N GLU A 25 -14.57 7.58 7.01
CA GLU A 25 -14.51 8.86 7.76
C GLU A 25 -13.44 8.90 8.87
N ASP A 26 -12.34 8.17 8.66
CA ASP A 26 -11.29 8.02 9.65
C ASP A 26 -10.33 9.22 9.63
N SER A 27 -10.32 9.98 10.72
CA SER A 27 -9.46 11.17 10.90
C SER A 27 -7.95 10.88 10.83
N HIS A 28 -7.53 9.66 11.21
CA HIS A 28 -6.14 9.24 11.07
C HIS A 28 -5.81 9.00 9.60
N LEU A 29 -6.69 8.34 8.84
CA LEU A 29 -6.50 8.14 7.40
C LEU A 29 -6.52 9.45 6.62
N ALA A 30 -7.33 10.43 7.04
CA ALA A 30 -7.29 11.78 6.49
C ALA A 30 -5.93 12.46 6.69
N THR A 31 -5.31 12.27 7.86
CA THR A 31 -3.96 12.76 8.14
C THR A 31 -2.92 12.05 7.25
N VAL A 32 -3.01 10.72 7.11
CA VAL A 32 -2.13 9.94 6.23
C VAL A 32 -2.27 10.38 4.77
N LYS A 33 -3.50 10.66 4.30
CA LYS A 33 -3.77 11.20 2.96
C LYS A 33 -3.02 12.52 2.71
N LEU A 34 -3.02 13.44 3.69
CA LEU A 34 -2.27 14.70 3.59
C LEU A 34 -0.76 14.48 3.54
N ILE A 35 -0.23 13.58 4.36
CA ILE A 35 1.21 13.23 4.34
C ILE A 35 1.60 12.64 2.99
N LEU A 36 0.79 11.72 2.46
CA LEU A 36 1.04 11.11 1.14
C LEU A 36 1.00 12.15 0.02
N TYR A 37 0.06 13.10 0.08
CA TYR A 37 0.01 14.21 -0.86
C TYR A 37 1.31 15.03 -0.83
N ASP A 38 1.77 15.43 0.37
CA ASP A 38 3.01 16.19 0.55
C ASP A 38 4.24 15.44 0.03
N VAL A 39 4.32 14.13 0.29
CA VAL A 39 5.39 13.26 -0.22
C VAL A 39 5.36 13.22 -1.75
N ILE A 40 4.19 13.05 -2.37
CA ILE A 40 4.07 12.99 -3.84
C ILE A 40 4.46 14.33 -4.48
N GLU A 41 4.09 15.44 -3.86
CA GLU A 41 4.41 16.78 -4.36
C GLU A 41 5.91 17.07 -4.29
N LYS A 42 6.56 16.73 -3.17
CA LYS A 42 7.98 17.04 -2.94
C LYS A 42 8.94 16.01 -3.51
N MET A 43 8.55 14.73 -3.46
CA MET A 43 9.40 13.57 -3.78
C MET A 43 8.59 12.49 -4.50
N PRO A 44 8.18 12.73 -5.76
CA PRO A 44 7.23 11.86 -6.47
C PRO A 44 7.72 10.41 -6.66
N GLU A 45 9.03 10.18 -6.65
CA GLU A 45 9.64 8.84 -6.84
C GLU A 45 9.81 8.06 -5.52
N GLU A 46 9.57 8.70 -4.37
CA GLU A 46 9.85 8.12 -3.05
C GLU A 46 8.96 6.90 -2.79
N LEU A 47 7.66 7.00 -3.11
CA LEU A 47 6.70 5.94 -2.84
C LEU A 47 6.98 4.68 -3.65
N ILE A 48 7.29 4.81 -4.94
CA ILE A 48 7.64 3.65 -5.77
C ILE A 48 8.97 3.04 -5.34
N SER A 49 9.92 3.87 -4.90
CA SER A 49 11.22 3.41 -4.38
C SER A 49 11.06 2.61 -3.07
N TYR A 50 10.29 3.13 -2.11
CA TYR A 50 9.97 2.39 -0.88
C TYR A 50 9.22 1.09 -1.18
N PHE A 51 8.25 1.12 -2.09
CA PHE A 51 7.49 -0.05 -2.46
C PHE A 51 8.38 -1.10 -3.15
N MET A 52 9.31 -0.67 -4.00
CA MET A 52 10.32 -1.55 -4.60
C MET A 52 11.16 -2.24 -3.53
N LEU A 53 11.68 -1.47 -2.57
CA LEU A 53 12.59 -1.96 -1.55
C LEU A 53 11.93 -2.93 -0.57
N ASN A 54 10.70 -2.62 -0.14
CA ASN A 54 10.08 -3.32 0.99
C ASN A 54 9.03 -4.36 0.56
N ILE A 55 8.43 -4.19 -0.61
CA ILE A 55 7.33 -5.06 -1.09
C ILE A 55 7.77 -5.84 -2.32
N TYR A 56 8.17 -5.15 -3.39
CA TYR A 56 8.40 -5.81 -4.68
C TYR A 56 9.57 -6.81 -4.66
N ARG A 57 10.65 -6.49 -3.94
CA ARG A 57 11.82 -7.36 -3.78
C ARG A 57 11.56 -8.62 -2.96
N ASN A 58 10.45 -8.68 -2.23
CA ASN A 58 10.07 -9.85 -1.46
C ASN A 58 9.08 -10.71 -2.28
N ASP A 59 9.55 -11.86 -2.75
CA ASP A 59 8.78 -12.77 -3.61
C ASP A 59 7.51 -13.26 -2.92
N THR A 60 7.58 -13.58 -1.62
CA THR A 60 6.40 -13.96 -0.82
C THR A 60 5.34 -12.86 -0.84
N TYR A 61 5.75 -11.59 -0.69
CA TYR A 61 4.81 -10.47 -0.73
C TYR A 61 4.23 -10.30 -2.13
N ARG A 62 5.09 -10.32 -3.16
CA ARG A 62 4.69 -10.13 -4.55
C ARG A 62 3.68 -11.20 -5.01
N GLU A 63 3.96 -12.46 -4.73
CA GLU A 63 3.11 -13.59 -5.12
C GLU A 63 1.76 -13.56 -4.41
N ASN A 64 1.75 -13.32 -3.09
CA ASN A 64 0.50 -13.27 -2.33
C ASN A 64 -0.38 -12.07 -2.70
N ILE A 65 0.23 -10.91 -2.96
CA ILE A 65 -0.50 -9.73 -3.45
C ILE A 65 -1.12 -10.03 -4.82
N LEU A 66 -0.36 -10.62 -5.76
CA LEU A 66 -0.86 -10.97 -7.09
C LEU A 66 -1.96 -12.05 -7.05
N ALA A 67 -1.86 -12.98 -6.11
CA ALA A 67 -2.89 -13.99 -5.85
C ALA A 67 -4.11 -13.44 -5.12
N GLN A 68 -4.08 -12.16 -4.68
CA GLN A 68 -5.13 -11.53 -3.87
C GLN A 68 -5.46 -12.35 -2.61
N ASN A 69 -4.44 -12.97 -2.00
CA ASN A 69 -4.61 -13.88 -0.88
C ASN A 69 -5.04 -13.14 0.39
N ASP A 70 -6.32 -13.19 0.76
CA ASP A 70 -6.86 -12.56 1.98
C ASP A 70 -6.14 -12.98 3.25
N THR A 71 -5.76 -14.25 3.31
CA THR A 71 -5.08 -14.81 4.49
C THR A 71 -3.73 -14.13 4.70
N PHE A 72 -3.04 -13.75 3.62
CA PHE A 72 -1.80 -13.00 3.69
C PHE A 72 -2.01 -11.58 4.24
N PHE A 73 -3.06 -10.87 3.81
CA PHE A 73 -3.38 -9.53 4.31
C PHE A 73 -3.75 -9.53 5.82
N LEU A 74 -4.32 -10.63 6.32
CA LEU A 74 -4.75 -10.78 7.72
C LEU A 74 -3.70 -11.40 8.64
N ASN A 75 -3.00 -12.43 8.18
CA ASN A 75 -2.21 -13.32 9.02
C ASN A 75 -0.71 -13.14 8.89
N GLU A 76 -0.21 -12.33 7.95
CA GLU A 76 1.21 -11.99 7.98
C GLU A 76 1.57 -11.35 9.31
N ASP A 77 2.56 -11.95 9.96
CA ASP A 77 3.18 -11.42 11.14
C ASP A 77 4.31 -10.53 10.64
N PHE A 78 4.02 -9.25 10.43
CA PHE A 78 5.03 -8.26 10.02
C PHE A 78 6.06 -8.01 11.14
N GLY A 79 6.18 -8.90 12.14
CA GLY A 79 7.15 -8.85 13.23
C GLY A 79 8.61 -8.67 12.77
N ASN A 80 8.94 -9.18 11.59
CA ASN A 80 10.26 -8.94 10.97
C ASN A 80 10.43 -7.48 10.47
N LEU A 81 9.33 -6.78 10.12
CA LEU A 81 9.35 -5.34 9.80
C LEU A 81 9.32 -4.46 11.05
N THR A 82 8.76 -4.97 12.15
CA THR A 82 8.65 -4.20 13.40
C THR A 82 9.94 -4.22 14.20
N CYS A 83 10.81 -5.25 14.09
CA CYS A 83 12.07 -5.34 14.86
C CYS A 83 11.87 -5.08 16.38
N GLY A 84 10.69 -5.41 16.94
CA GLY A 84 10.35 -5.13 18.34
C GLY A 84 9.86 -3.70 18.64
N ASP A 85 9.67 -2.87 17.62
CA ASP A 85 9.10 -1.53 17.74
C ASP A 85 7.60 -1.61 18.08
N LYS A 86 7.27 -1.23 19.31
CA LYS A 86 5.90 -1.27 19.84
C LYS A 86 4.93 -0.41 19.03
N ASP A 87 5.38 0.68 18.43
CA ASP A 87 4.52 1.57 17.65
C ASP A 87 4.15 0.93 16.31
N LYS A 88 5.09 0.21 15.68
CA LYS A 88 4.81 -0.55 14.46
C LYS A 88 3.90 -1.75 14.72
N VAL A 89 4.05 -2.40 15.87
CA VAL A 89 3.15 -3.48 16.30
C VAL A 89 1.73 -2.96 16.53
N SER A 90 1.57 -1.81 17.21
CA SER A 90 0.24 -1.18 17.39
C SER A 90 -0.42 -0.86 16.06
N LYS A 91 0.31 -0.21 15.14
CA LYS A 91 -0.19 0.12 13.80
C LYS A 91 -0.58 -1.11 12.98
N LEU A 92 0.15 -2.22 13.17
CA LEU A 92 -0.20 -3.50 12.54
C LEU A 92 -1.53 -4.05 13.07
N PHE A 93 -1.73 -4.02 14.40
CA PHE A 93 -3.00 -4.43 15.00
C PHE A 93 -4.15 -3.52 14.57
N GLU A 94 -3.93 -2.21 14.48
CA GLU A 94 -4.91 -1.24 13.98
C GLU A 94 -5.30 -1.54 12.53
N PHE A 95 -4.33 -1.85 11.66
CA PHE A 95 -4.59 -2.25 10.28
C PHE A 95 -5.41 -3.55 10.19
N LYS A 96 -5.07 -4.58 10.98
CA LYS A 96 -5.82 -5.84 11.00
C LYS A 96 -7.25 -5.62 11.49
N GLN A 97 -7.45 -4.80 12.53
CA GLN A 97 -8.79 -4.44 13.00
C GLN A 97 -9.58 -3.66 11.94
N LEU A 98 -8.95 -2.71 11.26
CA LEU A 98 -9.57 -2.00 10.14
C LEU A 98 -9.98 -2.99 9.03
N TRP A 99 -9.08 -3.91 8.66
CA TRP A 99 -9.35 -4.92 7.63
C TRP A 99 -10.57 -5.79 7.96
N THR A 100 -10.80 -6.11 9.23
CA THR A 100 -12.01 -6.86 9.63
C THR A 100 -13.31 -6.04 9.55
N LYS A 101 -13.22 -4.72 9.63
CA LYS A 101 -14.36 -3.79 9.63
C LYS A 101 -14.75 -3.30 8.24
N ILE A 102 -13.85 -3.38 7.27
CA ILE A 102 -14.13 -2.96 5.90
C ILE A 102 -14.94 -4.02 5.12
N ASP A 103 -15.87 -3.57 4.28
CA ASP A 103 -16.71 -4.44 3.48
C ASP A 103 -15.94 -5.08 2.31
N GLU A 104 -16.52 -6.13 1.73
CA GLU A 104 -15.85 -6.92 0.70
C GLU A 104 -15.61 -6.13 -0.60
N THR A 105 -16.41 -5.10 -0.87
CA THR A 105 -16.21 -4.20 -2.01
C THR A 105 -14.95 -3.37 -1.81
N THR A 106 -14.78 -2.75 -0.63
CA THR A 106 -13.55 -2.02 -0.30
C THR A 106 -12.34 -2.95 -0.29
N LYS A 107 -12.43 -4.15 0.30
CA LYS A 107 -11.34 -5.14 0.29
C LYS A 107 -10.91 -5.48 -1.14
N ASN A 108 -11.88 -5.77 -2.01
CA ASN A 108 -11.60 -6.05 -3.41
C ASN A 108 -10.96 -4.87 -4.14
N PHE A 109 -11.38 -3.64 -3.82
CA PHE A 109 -10.76 -2.43 -4.36
C PHE A 109 -9.30 -2.28 -3.90
N ILE A 110 -9.00 -2.51 -2.62
CA ILE A 110 -7.63 -2.48 -2.08
C ILE A 110 -6.76 -3.56 -2.73
N LYS A 111 -7.24 -4.82 -2.79
CA LYS A 111 -6.52 -5.93 -3.42
C LYS A 111 -6.15 -5.62 -4.88
N LYS A 112 -7.11 -5.12 -5.65
CA LYS A 112 -6.90 -4.72 -7.06
C LYS A 112 -5.92 -3.55 -7.19
N SER A 113 -5.99 -2.58 -6.28
CA SER A 113 -5.04 -1.47 -6.22
C SER A 113 -3.63 -1.97 -5.96
N MET A 114 -3.44 -2.86 -4.98
CA MET A 114 -2.13 -3.47 -4.68
C MET A 114 -1.59 -4.29 -5.85
N CYS A 115 -2.43 -5.04 -6.56
CA CYS A 115 -2.05 -5.73 -7.79
C CYS A 115 -1.56 -4.74 -8.87
N ALA A 116 -2.22 -3.60 -9.01
CA ALA A 116 -1.83 -2.57 -9.96
C ALA A 116 -0.48 -1.96 -9.59
N LEU A 117 -0.21 -1.71 -8.31
CA LEU A 117 1.09 -1.22 -7.83
C LEU A 117 2.23 -2.19 -8.14
N ILE A 118 2.04 -3.50 -7.96
CA ILE A 118 3.03 -4.53 -8.36
C ILE A 118 3.32 -4.46 -9.87
N LYS A 119 2.28 -4.40 -10.70
CA LYS A 119 2.42 -4.35 -12.17
C LYS A 119 3.09 -3.06 -12.64
N LEU A 120 2.77 -1.93 -12.03
CA LEU A 120 3.41 -0.64 -12.34
C LEU A 120 4.87 -0.64 -11.92
N THR A 121 5.19 -1.21 -10.76
CA THR A 121 6.57 -1.36 -10.27
C THR A 121 7.39 -2.25 -11.20
N GLN A 122 6.85 -3.38 -11.63
CA GLN A 122 7.50 -4.27 -12.59
C GLN A 122 7.81 -3.54 -13.90
N LYS A 123 6.84 -2.81 -14.45
CA LYS A 123 7.05 -2.00 -15.67
C LYS A 123 8.11 -0.93 -15.46
N TYR A 124 8.11 -0.27 -14.30
CA TYR A 124 9.08 0.78 -13.98
C TYR A 124 10.51 0.20 -13.98
N ILE A 125 10.72 -0.94 -13.31
CA ILE A 125 12.02 -1.64 -13.28
C ILE A 125 12.48 -2.02 -14.68
N MET A 126 11.59 -2.51 -15.54
CA MET A 126 11.93 -2.86 -16.93
C MET A 126 12.30 -1.64 -17.81
N THR A 127 12.06 -0.42 -17.32
CA THR A 127 12.40 0.84 -18.00
C THR A 127 13.61 1.56 -17.41
N LEU A 128 14.19 1.02 -16.34
CA LEU A 128 15.46 1.46 -15.76
C LEU A 128 16.63 0.85 -16.55
#